data_AF-A0A3A9YAE7-F1
#
_entry.id   AF-A0A3A9YAE7-F1
#
_cell.length_a   1.000
_cell.length_b   1.000
_cell.length_c   1.000
_cell.angle_alpha   90.00
_cell.angle_beta   90.00
_cell.angle_gamma   90.00
#
_symmetry.space_group_name_H-M   'P 1'
#
loop_
_entity.id
_entity.type
_entity.pdbx_description
1 polymer ?
#
loop_
_entity_poly.entity_id
_entity_poly.type
_entity_poly.pdbx_seq_one_letter_code
_entity_poly.pdbx_strand_id
1 'polypeptide(L)'
;MNKLLDSIKDKVGLFLMDKGYTKRGKNDFIKKEKLHKREEVISFSSRKGRTPHTDQTYIGVTSGIYYMEVNSLDKKIIQDFLNSYPIITGSIGHFKDTDNNFISIPINNSDQVESVANEIIENIKDGGFNLFNKFPTLESILKEIDNKHEWLNDYHKFKKIRRQVRISAMHLLVTDKSTAIQWFKENSLDTEKSKPEIIKKMEASW
;
A
#
# COMPACT_ATOMS: atom_id res chain seq x y z
N MET A 1 -20.82 -14.48 -4.58
CA MET A 1 -19.36 -14.67 -4.46
C MET A 1 -18.82 -14.93 -5.87
N ASN A 2 -17.79 -14.20 -6.31
CA ASN A 2 -17.34 -14.23 -7.71
C ASN A 2 -16.41 -15.43 -7.94
N LYS A 3 -16.94 -16.50 -8.56
CA LYS A 3 -16.20 -17.73 -8.84
C LYS A 3 -14.90 -17.48 -9.61
N LEU A 4 -14.85 -16.49 -10.50
CA LEU A 4 -13.65 -16.14 -11.27
C LEU A 4 -12.55 -15.57 -10.38
N LEU A 5 -12.91 -14.68 -9.44
CA LEU A 5 -11.97 -14.13 -8.46
C LEU A 5 -11.38 -15.23 -7.58
N ASP A 6 -12.22 -16.14 -7.09
CA ASP A 6 -11.76 -17.22 -6.23
C ASP A 6 -10.81 -18.16 -6.99
N SER A 7 -11.13 -18.54 -8.23
CA SER A 7 -10.25 -19.39 -9.05
C SER A 7 -8.89 -18.74 -9.35
N ILE A 8 -8.86 -17.45 -9.67
CA ILE A 8 -7.59 -16.72 -9.87
C ILE A 8 -6.79 -16.67 -8.56
N LYS A 9 -7.45 -16.28 -7.47
CA LYS A 9 -6.83 -16.16 -6.16
C LYS A 9 -6.25 -17.49 -5.68
N ASP A 10 -6.92 -18.61 -5.93
CA ASP A 10 -6.42 -19.92 -5.53
C ASP A 10 -5.18 -20.31 -6.33
N LYS A 11 -5.16 -20.05 -7.65
CA LYS A 11 -3.96 -20.28 -8.50
C LYS A 11 -2.77 -19.41 -8.10
N VAL A 12 -2.98 -18.10 -8.02
CA VAL A 12 -1.91 -17.17 -7.59
C VAL A 12 -1.50 -17.45 -6.14
N GLY A 13 -2.46 -17.85 -5.31
CA GLY A 13 -2.25 -18.19 -3.91
C GLY A 13 -1.27 -19.33 -3.69
N LEU A 14 -1.29 -20.37 -4.54
CA LEU A 14 -0.30 -21.46 -4.51
C LEU A 14 1.12 -20.90 -4.66
N PHE A 15 1.35 -20.09 -5.69
CA PHE A 15 2.64 -19.43 -5.92
C PHE A 15 3.05 -18.53 -4.75
N LEU A 16 2.12 -17.76 -4.18
CA LEU A 16 2.41 -16.89 -3.03
C LEU A 16 2.79 -17.69 -1.77
N MET A 17 2.12 -18.81 -1.51
CA MET A 17 2.47 -19.70 -0.39
C MET A 17 3.89 -20.27 -0.54
N ASP A 18 4.28 -20.67 -1.76
CA ASP A 18 5.66 -21.11 -2.05
C ASP A 18 6.70 -19.99 -1.81
N LYS A 19 6.30 -18.72 -1.88
CA LYS A 19 7.15 -17.55 -1.56
C LYS A 19 7.11 -17.12 -0.09
N GLY A 20 6.45 -17.92 0.76
CA GLY A 20 6.38 -17.73 2.21
C GLY A 20 5.27 -16.77 2.67
N TYR A 21 4.27 -16.48 1.82
CA TYR A 21 3.05 -15.80 2.28
C TYR A 21 2.09 -16.79 2.95
N THR A 22 1.26 -16.29 3.84
CA THR A 22 0.19 -17.03 4.52
C THR A 22 -1.16 -16.39 4.23
N LYS A 23 -2.22 -17.18 4.09
CA LYS A 23 -3.57 -16.66 3.81
C LYS A 23 -4.13 -15.96 5.05
N ARG A 24 -4.62 -14.73 4.91
CA ARG A 24 -5.32 -13.97 5.95
C ARG A 24 -6.74 -13.63 5.48
N GLY A 25 -7.73 -14.11 6.20
CA GLY A 25 -9.13 -13.88 5.84
C GLY A 25 -9.46 -14.43 4.45
N LYS A 26 -10.35 -13.75 3.73
CA LYS A 26 -10.91 -14.26 2.46
C LYS A 26 -10.03 -13.94 1.24
N ASN A 27 -9.40 -12.78 1.23
CA ASN A 27 -8.86 -12.15 0.03
C ASN A 27 -7.38 -11.76 0.14
N ASP A 28 -6.75 -11.93 1.30
CA ASP A 28 -5.40 -11.42 1.54
C ASP A 28 -4.39 -12.54 1.74
N PHE A 29 -3.16 -12.27 1.32
CA PHE A 29 -1.97 -13.07 1.60
C PHE A 29 -0.95 -12.18 2.28
N ILE A 30 -0.36 -12.65 3.38
CA ILE A 30 0.53 -11.86 4.22
C ILE A 30 1.89 -12.52 4.37
N LYS A 31 2.93 -11.71 4.30
CA LYS A 31 4.30 -12.09 4.65
C LYS A 31 4.77 -11.18 5.79
N LYS A 32 5.14 -11.79 6.92
CA LYS A 32 5.60 -11.05 8.09
C LYS A 32 7.12 -11.05 8.16
N GLU A 33 7.69 -9.91 8.51
CA GLU A 33 9.10 -9.73 8.79
C GLU A 33 9.23 -9.33 10.26
N LYS A 34 10.00 -10.11 11.04
CA LYS A 34 10.02 -10.02 12.51
C LYS A 34 10.90 -8.88 13.01
N LEU A 35 12.03 -8.62 12.36
CA LEU A 35 13.06 -7.68 12.80
C LEU A 35 12.51 -6.25 12.89
N HIS A 36 11.76 -5.83 11.87
CA HIS A 36 11.17 -4.50 11.77
C HIS A 36 9.65 -4.49 12.03
N LYS A 37 9.10 -5.61 12.54
CA LYS A 37 7.67 -5.80 12.87
C LYS A 37 6.72 -5.29 11.78
N ARG A 38 7.01 -5.67 10.54
CA ARG A 38 6.27 -5.22 9.35
C ARG A 38 5.61 -6.38 8.62
N GLU A 39 4.55 -6.06 7.87
CA GLU A 39 3.80 -7.02 7.07
C GLU A 39 3.69 -6.52 5.63
N GLU A 40 3.96 -7.38 4.66
CA GLU A 40 3.56 -7.16 3.27
C GLU A 40 2.27 -7.92 3.03
N VAL A 41 1.29 -7.26 2.45
CA VAL A 41 -0.05 -7.79 2.23
C VAL A 41 -0.37 -7.69 0.75
N ILE A 42 -0.68 -8.82 0.12
CA ILE A 42 -1.22 -8.89 -1.24
C ILE A 42 -2.71 -9.18 -1.12
N SER A 43 -3.54 -8.23 -1.56
CA SER A 43 -5.00 -8.29 -1.48
C SER A 43 -5.62 -8.42 -2.86
N PHE A 44 -6.64 -9.28 -2.96
CA PHE A 44 -7.40 -9.52 -4.18
C PHE A 44 -8.81 -8.94 -4.06
N SER A 45 -9.28 -8.34 -5.13
CA SER A 45 -10.60 -7.73 -5.21
C SER A 45 -11.20 -7.93 -6.60
N SER A 46 -12.52 -7.81 -6.71
CA SER A 46 -13.19 -7.78 -8.00
C SER A 46 -14.19 -6.65 -8.05
N ARG A 47 -14.28 -5.97 -9.19
CA ARG A 47 -15.35 -5.00 -9.49
C ARG A 47 -16.04 -5.41 -10.79
N LYS A 48 -17.36 -5.16 -10.89
CA LYS A 48 -18.03 -5.26 -12.19
C LYS A 48 -17.61 -4.08 -13.07
N GLY A 49 -17.56 -4.32 -14.37
CA GLY A 49 -17.35 -3.27 -15.36
C GLY A 49 -18.46 -2.23 -15.33
N ARG A 50 -18.14 -1.04 -15.81
CA ARG A 50 -19.11 0.04 -16.06
C ARG A 50 -19.45 0.05 -17.55
N THR A 51 -20.57 0.65 -17.91
CA THR A 51 -20.99 0.85 -19.31
C THR A 51 -19.82 1.41 -20.14
N PRO A 52 -19.51 0.84 -21.33
CA PRO A 52 -20.26 -0.23 -22.04
C PRO A 52 -19.86 -1.67 -21.67
N HIS A 53 -18.94 -1.89 -20.72
CA HIS A 53 -18.37 -3.20 -20.39
C HIS A 53 -19.02 -3.85 -19.15
N THR A 54 -20.34 -3.73 -18.97
CA THR A 54 -21.04 -4.20 -17.76
C THR A 54 -20.94 -5.71 -17.52
N ASP A 55 -20.69 -6.48 -18.57
CA ASP A 55 -20.58 -7.94 -18.51
C ASP A 55 -19.19 -8.42 -18.09
N GLN A 56 -18.21 -7.52 -18.00
CA GLN A 56 -16.85 -7.85 -17.61
C GLN A 56 -16.70 -7.80 -16.09
N THR A 57 -15.95 -8.76 -15.54
CA THR A 57 -15.40 -8.66 -14.18
C THR A 57 -13.99 -8.13 -14.29
N TYR A 58 -13.60 -7.21 -13.42
CA TYR A 58 -12.24 -6.71 -13.33
C TYR A 58 -11.62 -7.19 -12.03
N ILE A 59 -10.44 -7.82 -12.12
CA ILE A 59 -9.69 -8.34 -10.98
C ILE A 59 -8.64 -7.31 -10.59
N GLY A 60 -8.78 -6.77 -9.38
CA GLY A 60 -7.81 -5.86 -8.79
C GLY A 60 -6.93 -6.61 -7.81
N VAL A 61 -5.62 -6.45 -7.94
CA VAL A 61 -4.65 -7.00 -6.98
C VAL A 61 -3.76 -5.86 -6.50
N THR A 62 -3.58 -5.77 -5.18
CA THR A 62 -2.81 -4.70 -4.55
C THR A 62 -1.78 -5.27 -3.57
N SER A 63 -0.55 -4.76 -3.60
CA SER A 63 0.44 -4.97 -2.53
C SER A 63 0.42 -3.80 -1.58
N GLY A 64 0.70 -4.03 -0.31
CA GLY A 64 1.15 -2.95 0.55
C GLY A 64 1.98 -3.37 1.75
N ILE A 65 2.86 -2.47 2.18
CA ILE A 65 3.65 -2.62 3.40
C ILE A 65 2.94 -1.95 4.56
N TYR A 66 2.82 -2.66 5.67
CA TYR A 66 2.29 -2.19 6.93
C TYR A 66 3.40 -2.23 7.97
N TYR A 67 3.69 -1.09 8.60
CA TYR A 67 4.50 -1.02 9.82
C TYR A 67 3.56 -0.76 10.98
N MET A 68 3.47 -1.72 11.91
CA MET A 68 2.56 -1.61 13.05
C MET A 68 2.89 -0.43 13.95
N GLU A 69 4.18 -0.15 14.14
CA GLU A 69 4.66 0.95 14.99
C GLU A 69 4.35 2.33 14.39
N VAL A 70 4.61 2.53 13.09
CA VAL A 70 4.21 3.76 12.38
C VAL A 70 2.69 3.95 12.46
N ASN A 71 1.91 2.90 12.23
CA ASN A 71 0.44 2.96 12.33
C ASN A 71 -0.03 3.27 13.76
N SER A 72 0.68 2.79 14.77
CA SER A 72 0.39 3.13 16.17
C SER A 72 0.64 4.60 16.45
N LEU A 73 1.71 5.18 15.89
CA LEU A 73 2.05 6.59 16.03
C LEU A 73 1.06 7.50 15.28
N ASP A 74 0.68 7.14 14.04
CA ASP A 74 -0.37 7.83 13.25
C ASP A 74 -1.67 7.93 14.07
N LYS A 75 -2.10 6.81 14.67
CA LYS A 75 -3.34 6.73 15.48
C LYS A 75 -3.35 7.61 16.73
N LYS A 76 -2.20 7.91 17.31
CA LYS A 76 -2.11 8.85 18.45
C LYS A 76 -2.45 10.28 18.02
N ILE A 77 -2.25 10.61 16.74
CA ILE A 77 -2.41 11.97 16.20
C ILE A 77 -3.73 12.12 15.46
N ILE A 78 -4.01 11.21 14.53
CA ILE A 78 -5.24 11.19 13.73
C ILE A 78 -6.11 10.04 14.23
N GLN A 79 -7.13 10.41 15.01
CA GLN A 79 -8.15 9.49 15.51
C GLN A 79 -9.28 9.42 14.51
N ASP A 80 -9.18 8.54 13.51
CA ASP A 80 -10.29 8.22 12.59
C ASP A 80 -10.63 6.72 12.62
N PHE A 81 -11.87 6.39 12.21
CA PHE A 81 -12.40 5.03 12.20
C PHE A 81 -11.76 4.13 11.13
N LEU A 82 -10.94 4.69 10.23
CA LEU A 82 -10.35 3.96 9.12
C LEU A 82 -8.99 3.39 9.56
N ASN A 83 -9.10 2.18 10.11
CA ASN A 83 -8.02 1.40 10.67
C ASN A 83 -6.94 1.06 9.62
N SER A 84 -5.69 1.37 9.99
CA SER A 84 -4.46 0.77 9.45
C SER A 84 -4.41 0.72 7.93
N TYR A 85 -4.09 1.86 7.33
CA TYR A 85 -3.69 1.83 5.93
C TYR A 85 -2.23 1.39 5.81
N PRO A 86 -1.88 0.74 4.70
CA PRO A 86 -0.50 0.53 4.31
C PRO A 86 0.26 1.85 4.16
N ILE A 87 1.55 1.76 4.43
CA ILE A 87 2.55 2.83 4.25
C ILE A 87 3.11 2.82 2.84
N ILE A 88 3.06 1.71 2.12
CA ILE A 88 3.27 1.73 0.67
C ILE A 88 2.16 0.89 0.08
N THR A 89 1.50 1.38 -0.96
CA THR A 89 0.55 0.58 -1.74
C THR A 89 0.92 0.61 -3.19
N GLY A 90 0.89 -0.55 -3.81
CA GLY A 90 0.81 -0.61 -5.25
C GLY A 90 -0.28 -1.55 -5.75
N SER A 91 -0.68 -1.39 -7.01
CA SER A 91 -1.60 -2.31 -7.70
C SER A 91 -0.92 -2.98 -8.90
N ILE A 92 -1.48 -4.08 -9.40
CA ILE A 92 -1.07 -4.58 -10.72
C ILE A 92 -1.29 -3.45 -11.69
N GLY A 93 -0.26 -3.07 -12.43
CA GLY A 93 -0.32 -1.93 -13.34
C GLY A 93 0.42 -0.67 -12.93
N HIS A 94 1.38 -0.74 -12.00
CA HIS A 94 2.38 0.33 -11.85
C HIS A 94 3.24 0.57 -13.10
N PHE A 95 3.04 -0.19 -14.17
CA PHE A 95 3.48 0.12 -15.53
C PHE A 95 2.28 0.49 -16.42
N LYS A 96 1.73 1.70 -16.26
CA LYS A 96 1.31 2.57 -17.39
C LYS A 96 0.74 3.90 -16.90
N ASP A 97 1.28 4.95 -17.52
CA ASP A 97 0.79 6.32 -17.56
C ASP A 97 -0.74 6.39 -17.72
N THR A 98 -1.43 6.97 -16.75
CA THR A 98 -2.58 7.89 -16.87
C THR A 98 -3.37 7.93 -15.55
N ASP A 99 -4.01 9.08 -15.32
CA ASP A 99 -4.47 9.66 -14.04
C ASP A 99 -5.44 8.85 -13.13
N ASN A 100 -5.64 7.54 -13.33
CA ASN A 100 -6.60 6.73 -12.55
C ASN A 100 -6.06 5.45 -11.85
N ASN A 101 -4.74 5.21 -11.85
CA ASN A 101 -3.95 4.39 -10.89
C ASN A 101 -4.49 3.03 -10.35
N PHE A 102 -5.46 2.38 -10.99
CA PHE A 102 -5.85 1.00 -10.69
C PHE A 102 -6.07 0.25 -11.99
N ILE A 103 -5.03 -0.42 -12.49
CA ILE A 103 -5.22 -1.41 -13.56
C ILE A 103 -5.84 -2.64 -12.90
N SER A 104 -7.00 -3.01 -13.40
CA SER A 104 -7.66 -4.24 -13.01
C SER A 104 -7.74 -5.09 -14.27
N ILE A 105 -7.39 -6.37 -14.16
CA ILE A 105 -7.35 -7.26 -15.33
C ILE A 105 -8.78 -7.69 -15.64
N PRO A 106 -9.32 -7.39 -16.84
CA PRO A 106 -10.66 -7.85 -17.21
C PRO A 106 -10.66 -9.37 -17.39
N ILE A 107 -11.73 -10.01 -16.90
CA ILE A 107 -12.01 -11.43 -17.10
C ILE A 107 -13.49 -11.61 -17.43
N ASN A 108 -13.73 -12.37 -18.48
CA ASN A 108 -15.06 -12.59 -19.07
C ASN A 108 -15.56 -14.02 -18.80
N ASN A 109 -14.67 -15.00 -18.71
CA ASN A 109 -15.04 -16.40 -18.50
C ASN A 109 -13.95 -17.22 -17.77
N SER A 110 -14.25 -18.49 -17.49
CA SER A 110 -13.35 -19.42 -16.79
C SER A 110 -12.09 -19.77 -17.57
N ASP A 111 -12.14 -19.75 -18.89
CA ASP A 111 -11.04 -20.19 -19.75
C ASP A 111 -9.86 -19.21 -19.67
N GLN A 112 -10.14 -17.96 -19.31
CA GLN A 112 -9.15 -16.91 -19.09
C GLN A 112 -8.45 -16.98 -17.73
N VAL A 113 -8.95 -17.78 -16.78
CA VAL A 113 -8.43 -17.82 -15.40
C VAL A 113 -6.93 -18.14 -15.35
N GLU A 114 -6.49 -19.11 -16.16
CA GLU A 114 -5.07 -19.51 -16.22
C GLU A 114 -4.19 -18.36 -16.72
N SER A 115 -4.58 -17.76 -17.85
CA SER A 115 -3.85 -16.64 -18.46
C SER A 115 -3.73 -15.46 -17.49
N VAL A 116 -4.85 -15.07 -16.87
CA VAL A 116 -4.88 -13.96 -15.90
C VAL A 116 -4.04 -14.27 -14.66
N ALA A 117 -4.12 -15.50 -14.12
CA ALA A 117 -3.29 -15.90 -12.98
C ALA A 117 -1.80 -15.83 -13.32
N ASN A 118 -1.40 -16.29 -14.51
CA ASN A 118 -0.02 -16.23 -14.96
C ASN A 118 0.47 -14.80 -15.17
N GLU A 119 -0.35 -13.92 -15.75
CA GLU A 119 -0.03 -12.48 -15.87
C GLU A 119 0.22 -11.86 -14.49
N ILE A 120 -0.62 -12.17 -13.50
CA ILE A 120 -0.42 -11.70 -12.11
C ILE A 120 0.90 -12.23 -11.54
N ILE A 121 1.19 -13.52 -11.72
CA ILE A 121 2.41 -14.17 -11.21
C ILE A 121 3.66 -13.55 -11.83
N GLU A 122 3.70 -13.32 -13.14
CA GLU A 122 4.84 -12.67 -13.80
C GLU A 122 5.04 -11.24 -13.28
N ASN A 123 3.97 -10.45 -13.11
CA ASN A 123 4.07 -9.14 -12.48
C ASN A 123 4.61 -9.19 -11.05
N ILE A 124 4.30 -10.24 -10.28
CA ILE A 124 4.88 -10.46 -8.94
C ILE A 124 6.38 -10.75 -9.05
N LYS A 125 6.79 -11.63 -9.99
CA LYS A 125 8.20 -11.99 -10.22
C LYS A 125 9.04 -10.79 -10.67
N ASP A 126 8.49 -9.93 -11.51
CA ASP A 126 9.13 -8.70 -12.01
C ASP A 126 9.24 -7.60 -10.94
N GLY A 127 8.83 -7.89 -9.70
CA GLY A 127 8.99 -7.01 -8.56
C GLY A 127 7.81 -6.06 -8.35
N GLY A 128 6.67 -6.29 -9.00
CA GLY A 128 5.43 -5.54 -8.74
C GLY A 128 4.88 -5.73 -7.32
N PHE A 129 5.26 -6.82 -6.65
CA PHE A 129 4.73 -7.23 -5.34
C PHE A 129 5.84 -7.71 -4.40
N ASN A 130 7.04 -7.14 -4.55
CA ASN A 130 8.20 -7.44 -3.71
C ASN A 130 8.67 -6.17 -3.00
N LEU A 131 7.72 -5.49 -2.35
CA LEU A 131 7.97 -4.20 -1.71
C LEU A 131 8.98 -4.35 -0.58
N PHE A 132 9.03 -5.50 0.10
CA PHE A 132 10.06 -5.77 1.10
C PHE A 132 11.48 -5.75 0.55
N ASN A 133 11.70 -6.28 -0.66
CA ASN A 133 13.03 -6.23 -1.27
C ASN A 133 13.34 -4.86 -1.86
N LYS A 134 12.34 -4.18 -2.45
CA LYS A 134 12.52 -2.82 -3.00
C LYS A 134 12.78 -1.78 -1.90
N PHE A 135 12.08 -1.92 -0.78
CA PHE A 135 12.14 -1.01 0.36
C PHE A 135 12.45 -1.81 1.63
N PRO A 136 13.71 -2.22 1.84
CA PRO A 136 14.10 -3.10 2.94
C PRO A 136 13.90 -2.49 4.33
N THR A 137 13.95 -1.17 4.47
CA THR A 137 13.86 -0.48 5.77
C THR A 137 13.06 0.82 5.68
N LEU A 138 12.73 1.44 6.82
CA LEU A 138 12.08 2.76 6.83
C LEU A 138 12.99 3.85 6.23
N GLU A 139 14.30 3.79 6.50
CA GLU A 139 15.32 4.67 5.91
C GLU A 139 15.27 4.61 4.39
N SER A 140 15.17 3.39 3.82
CA SER A 140 15.08 3.22 2.37
C SER A 140 13.81 3.84 1.81
N ILE A 141 12.69 3.75 2.53
CA ILE A 141 11.42 4.37 2.11
C ILE A 141 11.55 5.89 2.12
N LEU A 142 12.04 6.47 3.23
CA LEU A 142 12.23 7.91 3.36
C LEU A 142 13.14 8.47 2.26
N LYS A 143 14.29 7.83 2.05
CA LYS A 143 15.22 8.19 0.98
C LYS A 143 14.56 8.16 -0.40
N GLU A 144 13.76 7.13 -0.69
CA GLU A 144 13.11 7.00 -2.00
C GLU A 144 11.90 7.94 -2.16
N ILE A 145 11.27 8.40 -1.08
CA ILE A 145 10.30 9.51 -1.12
C ILE A 145 11.01 10.80 -1.56
N ASP A 146 12.17 11.10 -0.98
CA ASP A 146 12.96 12.29 -1.31
C ASP A 146 13.46 12.23 -2.77
N ASN A 147 13.87 11.04 -3.22
CA ASN A 147 14.29 10.78 -4.61
C ASN A 147 13.12 10.73 -5.62
N LYS A 148 11.88 10.87 -5.15
CA LYS A 148 10.66 10.81 -5.96
C LYS A 148 10.47 9.48 -6.71
N HIS A 149 10.75 8.35 -6.07
CA HIS A 149 10.63 7.03 -6.67
C HIS A 149 9.18 6.73 -7.13
N GLU A 150 9.00 6.19 -8.33
CA GLU A 150 7.69 6.05 -9.01
C GLU A 150 6.63 5.31 -8.16
N TRP A 151 7.05 4.32 -7.38
CA TRP A 151 6.19 3.53 -6.48
C TRP A 151 5.66 4.33 -5.27
N LEU A 152 6.24 5.49 -5.00
CA LEU A 152 5.95 6.35 -3.85
C LEU A 152 5.30 7.67 -4.29
N ASN A 153 4.84 7.77 -5.54
CA ASN A 153 4.19 8.97 -6.10
C ASN A 153 3.04 9.55 -5.26
N ASP A 154 2.33 8.68 -4.53
CA ASP A 154 1.29 9.09 -3.60
C ASP A 154 1.83 9.91 -2.40
N TYR A 155 3.08 9.71 -2.01
CA TYR A 155 3.77 10.47 -0.98
C TYR A 155 4.27 11.82 -1.49
N HIS A 156 4.59 11.97 -2.77
CA HIS A 156 5.15 13.22 -3.31
C HIS A 156 4.12 14.35 -3.46
N LYS A 157 2.83 14.00 -3.62
CA LYS A 157 1.80 15.00 -3.90
C LYS A 157 1.25 15.70 -2.65
N PHE A 158 1.59 15.27 -1.43
CA PHE A 158 1.28 15.90 -0.12
C PHE A 158 -0.14 16.51 0.09
N LYS A 159 -1.14 16.14 -0.71
CA LYS A 159 -2.51 16.71 -0.63
C LYS A 159 -3.33 16.19 0.55
N LYS A 160 -2.75 15.31 1.38
CA LYS A 160 -3.46 14.64 2.49
C LYS A 160 -2.60 14.69 3.74
N ILE A 161 -3.08 15.41 4.74
CA ILE A 161 -2.42 15.59 6.04
C ILE A 161 -2.01 14.26 6.69
N ARG A 162 -2.82 13.21 6.54
CA ARG A 162 -2.50 11.88 7.07
C ARG A 162 -1.24 11.25 6.46
N ARG A 163 -0.95 11.52 5.18
CA ARG A 163 0.30 11.03 4.55
C ARG A 163 1.51 11.74 5.16
N GLN A 164 1.41 13.04 5.47
CA GLN A 164 2.45 13.80 6.14
C GLN A 164 2.68 13.30 7.59
N VAL A 165 1.60 13.07 8.35
CA VAL A 165 1.71 12.50 9.72
C VAL A 165 2.42 11.14 9.70
N ARG A 166 2.12 10.28 8.71
CA ARG A 166 2.81 8.99 8.57
C ARG A 166 4.29 9.14 8.24
N ILE A 167 4.66 10.04 7.33
CA ILE A 167 6.08 10.28 7.03
C ILE A 167 6.80 10.81 8.26
N SER A 168 6.19 11.74 9.01
CA SER A 168 6.74 12.20 10.28
C SER A 168 6.88 11.08 11.31
N ALA A 169 5.92 10.16 11.40
CA ALA A 169 6.04 8.98 12.26
C ALA A 169 7.17 8.03 11.79
N MET A 170 7.42 7.92 10.48
CA MET A 170 8.59 7.19 9.97
C MET A 170 9.90 7.90 10.36
N HIS A 171 9.97 9.22 10.21
CA HIS A 171 11.12 10.00 10.70
C HIS A 171 11.33 9.79 12.20
N LEU A 172 10.29 9.80 13.02
CA LEU A 172 10.41 9.58 14.46
C LEU A 172 11.07 8.23 14.79
N LEU A 173 10.72 7.17 14.04
CA LEU A 173 11.27 5.83 14.27
C LEU A 173 12.71 5.67 13.75
N VAL A 174 13.14 6.52 12.81
CA VAL A 174 14.46 6.45 12.17
C VAL A 174 15.46 7.45 12.77
N THR A 175 14.96 8.59 13.27
CA THR A 175 15.77 9.69 13.80
C THR A 175 15.34 10.03 15.22
N ASP A 176 14.81 11.24 15.44
CA ASP A 176 14.34 11.74 16.72
C ASP A 176 13.08 12.60 16.54
N LYS A 177 12.42 12.87 17.67
CA LYS A 177 11.16 13.61 17.73
C LYS A 177 11.28 15.02 17.18
N SER A 178 12.39 15.71 17.43
CA SER A 178 12.59 17.09 16.96
C SER A 178 12.69 17.10 15.44
N THR A 179 13.49 16.20 14.85
CA THR A 179 13.58 16.05 13.39
C THR A 179 12.24 15.68 12.76
N ALA A 180 11.50 14.75 13.35
CA ALA A 180 10.20 14.31 12.84
C ALA A 180 9.16 15.44 12.79
N ILE A 181 9.09 16.25 13.84
CA ILE A 181 8.20 17.41 13.95
C ILE A 181 8.67 18.53 13.01
N GLN A 182 9.98 18.76 12.90
CA GLN A 182 10.53 19.77 11.99
C GLN A 182 10.18 19.43 10.53
N TRP A 183 10.38 18.17 10.13
CA TRP A 183 9.98 17.70 8.80
C TRP A 183 8.49 17.95 8.54
N PHE A 184 7.63 17.68 9.52
CA PHE A 184 6.18 17.95 9.41
C PHE A 184 5.90 19.44 9.18
N LYS A 185 6.57 20.32 9.95
CA LYS A 185 6.39 21.78 9.87
C LYS A 185 6.74 22.31 8.48
N GLU A 186 7.85 21.83 7.92
CA GLU A 186 8.38 22.25 6.61
C GLU A 186 7.58 21.71 5.43
N ASN A 187 6.98 20.52 5.55
CA ASN A 187 6.33 19.83 4.42
C ASN A 187 4.79 19.82 4.48
N SER A 188 4.18 20.33 5.56
CA SER A 188 2.73 20.50 5.65
C SER A 188 2.26 21.76 4.93
N LEU A 189 1.13 21.64 4.21
CA LEU A 189 0.52 22.76 3.48
C LEU A 189 0.21 23.91 4.44
N ASP A 190 0.64 25.12 4.12
CA ASP A 190 0.43 26.29 4.99
C ASP A 190 -1.05 26.65 5.16
N THR A 191 -1.90 26.21 4.22
CA THR A 191 -3.35 26.40 4.27
C THR A 191 -4.08 25.38 5.15
N GLU A 192 -3.39 24.38 5.69
CA GLU A 192 -3.98 23.33 6.52
C GLU A 192 -4.28 23.85 7.93
N LYS A 193 -5.55 24.18 8.19
CA LYS A 193 -6.02 24.73 9.47
C LYS A 193 -5.74 23.81 10.67
N SER A 194 -5.63 22.50 10.44
CA SER A 194 -5.35 21.50 11.48
C SER A 194 -3.86 21.39 11.87
N LYS A 195 -2.94 22.01 11.11
CA LYS A 195 -1.47 21.94 11.30
C LYS A 195 -1.03 22.26 12.73
N PRO A 196 -1.48 23.34 13.40
CA PRO A 196 -1.05 23.65 14.77
C PRO A 196 -1.53 22.61 15.80
N GLU A 197 -2.75 22.09 15.64
CA GLU A 197 -3.30 21.08 16.55
C GLU A 197 -2.54 19.75 16.41
N ILE A 198 -2.21 19.36 15.18
CA ILE A 198 -1.43 18.16 14.90
C ILE A 198 -0.04 18.26 15.52
N ILE A 199 0.64 19.40 15.36
CA ILE A 199 1.97 19.63 15.98
C ILE A 199 1.88 19.49 17.50
N LYS A 200 0.88 20.11 18.15
CA LYS A 200 0.67 19.95 19.61
C LYS A 200 0.47 18.50 20.01
N LYS A 201 -0.32 17.74 19.24
CA LYS A 201 -0.54 16.30 19.48
C LYS A 201 0.75 15.50 19.34
N MET A 202 1.58 15.80 18.33
CA MET A 202 2.89 15.16 18.16
C MET A 202 3.82 15.47 19.33
N GLU A 203 3.89 16.73 19.76
CA GLU A 203 4.68 17.18 20.91
C GLU A 203 4.24 16.50 22.21
N ALA A 204 2.96 16.20 22.39
CA ALA A 204 2.45 15.56 23.60
C ALA A 204 2.50 14.02 23.58
N SER A 205 2.29 13.38 22.42
CA SER A 205 1.93 11.95 22.35
C SER A 205 3.01 11.03 21.79
N TRP A 206 3.98 11.59 21.08
CA TRP A 206 5.12 10.87 20.53
C TRP A 206 6.30 10.84 21.50
#